data_AF-A0AA35RQ94-F1
#
_entry.id   AF-A0AA35RQ94-F1
#
_cell.length_a   1.000
_cell.length_b   1.000
_cell.length_c   1.000
_cell.angle_alpha   90.00
_cell.angle_beta   90.00
_cell.angle_gamma   90.00
#
_symmetry.space_group_name_H-M   'P 1'
#
loop_
_entity.id
_entity.type
_entity.pdbx_description
1 polymer ?
#
loop_
_entity_poly.entity_id
_entity_poly.type
_entity_poly.pdbx_seq_one_letter_code
_entity_poly.pdbx_strand_id
1 'polypeptide(L)'
;MLSGADGTRVEAQTADTPTPAPTATATPDSTEETDANADSGSESEQSGKADASKYGNMDSILNDLVEQVEGGIASARSAASTAPVSDDESVAVSLFLEEDYVEAVRQYLDENGASVRFAELDTIEAYVPVTLLGNVSQQEGVISVSTIVPPQAAQETLTSPAVALHGADFWHLAGVKGEGMKIGIIDIGFLGFQDLMGLELPPEERVHALCFTDLGTLSSDID
;
A
#
# COMPACT_ATOMS: atom_id res chain seq x y z
N MET A 1 19.72 -61.10 48.02
CA MET A 1 20.90 -60.80 48.86
C MET A 1 21.91 -60.08 47.99
N LEU A 2 22.44 -58.96 48.52
CA LEU A 2 23.57 -58.14 48.06
C LEU A 2 23.35 -57.36 46.75
N SER A 3 23.04 -56.05 46.73
CA SER A 3 23.67 -54.84 47.34
C SER A 3 24.79 -54.26 46.49
N GLY A 4 24.68 -52.96 46.17
CA GLY A 4 25.78 -52.12 45.72
C GLY A 4 25.37 -51.02 44.74
N ALA A 5 25.08 -49.83 45.26
CA ALA A 5 24.95 -48.58 44.51
C ALA A 5 26.33 -47.99 44.19
N ASP A 6 26.44 -47.22 43.10
CA ASP A 6 27.20 -45.96 43.15
C ASP A 6 26.69 -44.97 42.09
N GLY A 7 26.57 -43.71 42.49
CA GLY A 7 26.06 -42.63 41.67
C GLY A 7 27.16 -41.93 40.90
N THR A 8 26.81 -41.34 39.76
CA THR A 8 27.59 -40.23 39.22
C THR A 8 26.64 -39.17 38.69
N ARG A 9 26.57 -38.11 39.49
CA ARG A 9 26.01 -36.79 39.22
C ARG A 9 26.88 -36.13 38.15
N VAL A 10 26.33 -35.84 36.98
CA VAL A 10 26.96 -34.93 36.01
C VAL A 10 26.35 -33.55 36.23
N GLU A 11 27.25 -32.61 36.51
CA GLU A 11 26.95 -31.25 36.91
C GLU A 11 26.34 -30.44 35.78
N ALA A 12 25.34 -29.63 36.12
CA ALA A 12 24.77 -28.62 35.25
C ALA A 12 25.84 -27.56 34.94
N GLN A 13 26.16 -27.40 33.66
CA GLN A 13 27.04 -26.34 33.20
C GLN A 13 26.30 -25.01 33.26
N THR A 14 26.87 -24.10 34.03
CA THR A 14 26.37 -22.78 34.36
C THR A 14 26.22 -21.88 33.14
N ALA A 15 25.12 -21.12 33.13
CA ALA A 15 24.79 -20.09 32.17
C ALA A 15 25.93 -19.07 31.98
N ASP A 16 26.32 -18.86 30.72
CA ASP A 16 27.18 -17.76 30.32
C ASP A 16 26.33 -16.49 30.27
N THR A 17 26.72 -15.48 31.05
CA THR A 17 25.98 -14.22 31.21
C THR A 17 26.51 -13.24 30.18
N PRO A 18 25.67 -12.60 29.34
CA PRO A 18 26.18 -11.61 28.39
C PRO A 18 26.69 -10.36 29.11
N THR A 19 27.91 -9.97 28.76
CA THR A 19 28.61 -8.75 29.18
C THR A 19 27.79 -7.49 28.85
N PRO A 20 27.69 -6.50 29.76
CA PRO A 20 27.00 -5.24 29.45
C PRO A 20 27.83 -4.35 28.50
N ALA A 21 27.13 -3.71 27.56
CA ALA A 21 27.66 -2.71 26.64
C ALA A 21 28.15 -1.43 27.37
N PRO A 22 29.13 -0.69 26.81
CA PRO A 22 29.65 0.52 27.45
C PRO A 22 28.66 1.69 27.40
N THR A 23 28.47 2.32 28.56
CA THR A 23 27.72 3.56 28.81
C THR A 23 28.33 4.75 28.08
N ALA A 24 27.53 5.42 27.24
CA ALA A 24 27.86 6.74 26.71
C ALA A 24 27.42 7.83 27.70
N THR A 25 28.40 8.56 28.23
CA THR A 25 28.20 9.72 29.11
C THR A 25 27.95 10.96 28.25
N ALA A 26 26.79 11.60 28.38
CA ALA A 26 26.53 12.93 27.85
C ALA A 26 26.62 13.96 28.99
N THR A 27 27.52 14.93 28.86
CA THR A 27 27.64 16.12 29.71
C THR A 27 26.82 17.25 29.09
N PRO A 28 26.05 18.03 29.87
CA PRO A 28 25.40 19.23 29.37
C PRO A 28 26.37 20.41 29.43
N ASP A 29 26.50 21.17 28.34
CA ASP A 29 27.17 22.47 28.34
C ASP A 29 26.15 23.55 27.95
N SER A 30 25.87 24.42 28.92
CA SER A 30 25.08 25.64 28.76
C SER A 30 26.04 26.81 28.73
N THR A 31 26.02 27.59 27.65
CA THR A 31 26.49 28.98 27.67
C THR A 31 25.48 29.88 26.97
N GLU A 32 25.23 31.00 27.62
CA GLU A 32 24.27 32.08 27.35
C GLU A 32 24.97 33.25 26.63
N GLU A 33 24.20 34.31 26.31
CA GLU A 33 24.55 35.62 25.72
C GLU A 33 24.51 35.75 24.18
N THR A 34 24.06 36.84 23.55
CA THR A 34 23.02 37.89 23.72
C THR A 34 23.15 38.84 22.50
N ASP A 35 22.03 39.44 22.10
CA ASP A 35 21.83 40.73 21.41
C ASP A 35 22.20 40.99 19.92
N ALA A 36 21.11 41.24 19.18
CA ALA A 36 20.82 42.38 18.29
C ALA A 36 21.55 42.52 16.92
N ASN A 37 20.79 42.50 15.80
CA ASN A 37 20.04 43.67 15.28
C ASN A 37 19.50 43.43 13.84
N ALA A 38 18.28 43.92 13.63
CA ALA A 38 17.53 44.29 12.42
C ALA A 38 18.02 43.93 11.00
N ASP A 39 17.12 43.39 10.17
CA ASP A 39 16.68 44.09 8.95
C ASP A 39 15.30 43.61 8.46
N SER A 40 14.59 44.57 7.89
CA SER A 40 13.20 44.61 7.45
C SER A 40 12.85 43.59 6.36
N GLY A 41 11.70 42.93 6.50
CA GLY A 41 11.11 42.12 5.44
C GLY A 41 9.63 41.93 5.69
N SER A 42 8.80 42.61 4.90
CA SER A 42 7.35 42.57 4.95
C SER A 42 6.79 41.15 4.96
N GLU A 43 6.13 40.74 6.03
CA GLU A 43 5.20 39.62 6.00
C GLU A 43 3.98 40.06 5.19
N SER A 44 4.01 39.81 3.88
CA SER A 44 2.80 39.69 3.10
C SER A 44 2.04 38.49 3.63
N GLU A 45 0.94 38.75 4.33
CA GLU A 45 -0.12 37.79 4.59
C GLU A 45 -0.65 37.26 3.25
N GLN A 46 0.00 36.26 2.69
CA GLN A 46 -0.56 35.45 1.61
C GLN A 46 -1.50 34.46 2.27
N SER A 47 -2.64 34.99 2.73
CA SER A 47 -3.85 34.22 2.98
C SER A 47 -4.34 33.68 1.63
N GLY A 48 -3.73 32.57 1.20
CA GLY A 48 -4.22 31.76 0.10
C GLY A 48 -5.52 31.14 0.54
N LYS A 49 -6.63 31.84 0.30
CA LYS A 49 -7.96 31.23 0.29
C LYS A 49 -7.88 30.08 -0.69
N ALA A 50 -7.92 28.84 -0.20
CA ALA A 50 -8.04 27.66 -1.03
C ALA A 50 -9.22 27.90 -1.98
N ASP A 51 -8.98 27.83 -3.29
CA ASP A 51 -10.07 27.76 -4.25
C ASP A 51 -10.90 26.55 -3.86
N ALA A 52 -12.18 26.76 -3.58
CA ALA A 52 -13.06 25.68 -3.21
C ALA A 52 -13.20 24.78 -4.44
N SER A 53 -12.88 23.49 -4.31
CA SER A 53 -13.04 22.53 -5.39
C SER A 53 -14.48 22.55 -5.92
N LYS A 54 -14.66 22.52 -7.25
CA LYS A 54 -15.98 22.54 -7.88
C LYS A 54 -16.88 21.41 -7.36
N TYR A 55 -16.29 20.23 -7.18
CA TYR A 55 -16.94 19.05 -6.63
C TYR A 55 -16.32 18.71 -5.28
N GLY A 56 -17.05 18.98 -4.20
CA GLY A 56 -16.56 18.85 -2.82
C GLY A 56 -16.30 17.41 -2.36
N ASN A 57 -16.82 16.41 -3.09
CA ASN A 57 -16.61 14.99 -2.84
C ASN A 57 -15.61 14.35 -3.83
N MET A 58 -14.97 15.14 -4.69
CA MET A 58 -13.87 14.72 -5.54
C MET A 58 -12.53 15.24 -5.00
N ASP A 59 -11.47 14.47 -5.15
CA ASP A 59 -10.12 14.98 -4.85
C ASP A 59 -9.69 16.09 -5.81
N SER A 60 -8.56 16.75 -5.49
CA SER A 60 -8.06 17.87 -6.28
C SER A 60 -7.62 17.45 -7.68
N ILE A 61 -7.04 16.26 -7.84
CA ILE A 61 -6.57 15.77 -9.15
C ILE A 61 -7.77 15.67 -10.10
N LEU A 62 -8.84 15.01 -9.66
CA LEU A 62 -10.03 14.85 -10.51
C LEU A 62 -10.74 16.18 -10.78
N ASN A 63 -10.80 17.09 -9.80
CA ASN A 63 -11.34 18.44 -10.02
C ASN A 63 -10.53 19.19 -11.09
N ASP A 64 -9.21 19.20 -11.00
CA ASP A 64 -8.32 19.86 -11.95
C ASP A 64 -8.50 19.30 -13.38
N LEU A 65 -8.71 17.98 -13.52
CA LEU A 65 -8.96 17.35 -14.81
C LEU A 65 -10.29 17.83 -15.42
N VAL A 66 -11.36 17.87 -14.63
CA VAL A 66 -12.67 18.32 -15.10
C VAL A 66 -12.62 19.78 -15.50
N GLU A 67 -11.98 20.64 -14.69
CA GLU A 67 -11.86 22.07 -14.98
C GLU A 67 -11.05 22.34 -16.26
N GLN A 68 -9.98 21.59 -16.52
CA GLN A 68 -9.22 21.70 -17.77
C GLN A 68 -10.06 21.36 -19.00
N VAL A 69 -10.89 20.33 -18.94
CA VAL A 69 -11.73 19.90 -20.07
C VAL A 69 -12.91 20.84 -20.27
N GLU A 70 -13.63 21.19 -19.21
CA GLU A 70 -14.77 22.11 -19.28
C GLU A 70 -14.35 23.54 -19.67
N GLY A 71 -13.16 23.97 -19.22
CA GLY A 71 -12.56 25.25 -19.60
C GLY A 71 -11.99 25.28 -21.03
N GLY A 72 -11.98 24.15 -21.73
CA GLY A 72 -11.43 24.01 -23.08
C GLY A 72 -9.90 24.16 -23.14
N ILE A 73 -9.21 23.98 -22.01
CA ILE A 73 -7.74 24.05 -21.90
C ILE A 73 -7.11 22.79 -22.50
N ALA A 74 -7.72 21.62 -22.25
CA ALA A 74 -7.26 20.33 -22.74
C ALA A 74 -8.43 19.51 -23.31
N SER A 75 -8.13 18.60 -24.25
CA SER A 75 -9.08 17.55 -24.61
C SER A 75 -9.18 16.50 -23.50
N ALA A 76 -10.26 15.71 -23.45
CA ALA A 76 -10.44 14.66 -22.46
C ALA A 76 -9.25 13.68 -22.41
N ARG A 77 -8.76 13.22 -23.58
CA ARG A 77 -7.58 12.36 -23.69
C ARG A 77 -6.32 13.01 -23.12
N SER A 78 -6.10 14.28 -23.44
CA SER A 78 -4.91 15.00 -22.96
C SER A 78 -4.95 15.20 -21.45
N ALA A 79 -6.12 15.51 -20.88
CA ALA A 79 -6.30 15.63 -19.44
C ALA A 79 -6.12 14.26 -18.76
N ALA A 80 -6.79 13.21 -19.25
CA ALA A 80 -6.68 11.86 -18.69
C ALA A 80 -5.21 11.38 -18.62
N SER A 81 -4.41 11.68 -19.64
CA SER A 81 -3.00 11.29 -19.70
C SER A 81 -2.11 11.88 -18.58
N THR A 82 -2.58 12.89 -17.84
CA THR A 82 -1.86 13.45 -16.69
C THR A 82 -2.25 12.79 -15.36
N ALA A 83 -3.27 11.94 -15.34
CA ALA A 83 -3.67 11.18 -14.15
C ALA A 83 -2.65 10.07 -13.84
N PRO A 84 -2.53 9.64 -12.58
CA PRO A 84 -1.65 8.55 -12.18
C PRO A 84 -1.89 7.24 -12.95
N VAL A 85 -3.16 6.93 -13.22
CA VAL A 85 -3.58 5.79 -14.03
C VAL A 85 -4.74 6.22 -14.93
N SER A 86 -4.60 5.96 -16.24
CA SER A 86 -5.60 6.31 -17.25
C SER A 86 -5.67 5.23 -18.34
N ASP A 87 -6.84 5.18 -18.99
CA ASP A 87 -7.07 4.41 -20.20
C ASP A 87 -7.81 5.32 -21.20
N ASP A 88 -7.11 5.72 -22.25
CA ASP A 88 -7.59 6.64 -23.28
C ASP A 88 -8.11 8.00 -22.74
N GLU A 89 -9.43 8.20 -22.74
CA GLU A 89 -10.10 9.41 -22.23
C GLU A 89 -10.62 9.25 -20.80
N SER A 90 -10.37 8.09 -20.19
CA SER A 90 -10.84 7.71 -18.86
C SER A 90 -9.71 7.67 -17.85
N VAL A 91 -10.05 7.91 -16.60
CA VAL A 91 -9.14 7.85 -15.46
C VAL A 91 -9.62 6.82 -14.45
N ALA A 92 -8.66 6.18 -13.81
CA ALA A 92 -8.89 5.22 -12.74
C ALA A 92 -9.39 5.93 -11.47
N VAL A 93 -10.56 5.52 -10.99
CA VAL A 93 -11.17 6.08 -9.77
C VAL A 93 -11.72 4.99 -8.86
N SER A 94 -11.69 5.27 -7.56
CA SER A 94 -12.46 4.57 -6.53
C SER A 94 -13.62 5.47 -6.11
N LEU A 95 -14.84 4.95 -6.19
CA LEU A 95 -16.03 5.57 -5.65
C LEU A 95 -16.36 4.90 -4.32
N PHE A 96 -16.58 5.69 -3.27
CA PHE A 96 -17.23 5.24 -2.04
C PHE A 96 -18.69 5.66 -2.08
N LEU A 97 -19.59 4.73 -1.76
CA LEU A 97 -21.02 4.89 -1.91
C LEU A 97 -21.77 4.48 -0.65
N GLU A 98 -23.02 4.91 -0.55
CA GLU A 98 -24.01 4.25 0.29
C GLU A 98 -24.35 2.88 -0.33
N GLU A 99 -24.33 1.81 0.48
CA GLU A 99 -24.47 0.41 0.03
C GLU A 99 -25.73 0.18 -0.84
N ASP A 100 -26.84 0.84 -0.51
CA ASP A 100 -28.12 0.74 -1.24
C ASP A 100 -28.06 1.27 -2.69
N TYR A 101 -27.03 2.05 -3.05
CA TYR A 101 -26.91 2.70 -4.35
C TYR A 101 -25.86 2.07 -5.27
N VAL A 102 -25.11 1.08 -4.80
CA VAL A 102 -23.97 0.51 -5.54
C VAL A 102 -24.38 -0.03 -6.90
N GLU A 103 -25.44 -0.84 -6.97
CA GLU A 103 -25.92 -1.40 -8.25
C GLU A 103 -26.49 -0.32 -9.18
N ALA A 104 -27.17 0.69 -8.63
CA ALA A 104 -27.73 1.78 -9.42
C ALA A 104 -26.62 2.65 -10.04
N VAL A 105 -25.59 2.99 -9.27
CA VAL A 105 -24.44 3.77 -9.75
C VAL A 105 -23.57 2.94 -10.69
N ARG A 106 -23.37 1.64 -10.42
CA ARG A 106 -22.71 0.72 -11.36
C ARG A 106 -23.40 0.73 -12.72
N GLN A 107 -24.73 0.56 -12.74
CA GLN A 107 -25.49 0.58 -13.99
C GLN A 107 -25.34 1.93 -14.70
N TYR A 108 -25.41 3.05 -13.97
CA TYR A 108 -25.19 4.38 -14.53
C TYR A 108 -23.80 4.50 -15.18
N LEU A 109 -22.75 4.01 -14.53
CA LEU A 109 -21.39 4.02 -15.07
C LEU A 109 -21.30 3.23 -16.38
N ASP A 110 -21.78 1.99 -16.39
CA ASP A 110 -21.75 1.10 -17.56
C ASP A 110 -22.52 1.69 -18.74
N GLU A 111 -23.68 2.31 -18.50
CA GLU A 111 -24.50 2.96 -19.54
C GLU A 111 -23.88 4.23 -20.12
N ASN A 112 -22.99 4.89 -19.37
CA ASN A 112 -22.37 6.16 -19.76
C ASN A 112 -20.91 6.01 -20.19
N GLY A 113 -20.48 4.79 -20.52
CA GLY A 113 -19.17 4.51 -21.12
C GLY A 113 -18.02 4.49 -20.12
N ALA A 114 -18.30 4.47 -18.82
CA ALA A 114 -17.31 4.04 -17.85
C ALA A 114 -17.16 2.52 -17.88
N SER A 115 -15.99 2.05 -17.49
CA SER A 115 -15.66 0.64 -17.47
C SER A 115 -15.42 0.20 -16.03
N VAL A 116 -16.44 -0.39 -15.41
CA VAL A 116 -16.36 -0.91 -14.05
C VAL A 116 -15.45 -2.14 -14.01
N ARG A 117 -14.53 -2.16 -13.05
CA ARG A 117 -13.53 -3.22 -12.84
C ARG A 117 -13.75 -3.99 -11.56
N PHE A 118 -14.20 -3.30 -10.52
CA PHE A 118 -14.55 -3.87 -9.24
C PHE A 118 -15.80 -3.17 -8.69
N ALA A 119 -16.70 -3.92 -8.09
CA ALA A 119 -17.90 -3.37 -7.45
C ALA A 119 -18.38 -4.36 -6.39
N GLU A 120 -18.06 -4.08 -5.13
CA GLU A 120 -18.52 -4.86 -3.98
C GLU A 120 -18.69 -3.95 -2.77
N LEU A 121 -19.60 -4.32 -1.87
CA LEU A 121 -19.93 -3.55 -0.66
C LEU A 121 -20.30 -2.11 -1.03
N ASP A 122 -19.56 -1.14 -0.49
CA ASP A 122 -19.73 0.30 -0.65
C ASP A 122 -18.73 0.90 -1.65
N THR A 123 -18.03 0.07 -2.43
CA THR A 123 -16.92 0.53 -3.28
C THR A 123 -17.08 0.10 -4.73
N ILE A 124 -16.86 1.03 -5.65
CA ILE A 124 -16.71 0.76 -7.08
C ILE A 124 -15.34 1.27 -7.55
N GLU A 125 -14.58 0.44 -8.23
CA GLU A 125 -13.39 0.87 -8.97
C GLU A 125 -13.64 0.77 -10.47
N ALA A 126 -13.35 1.85 -11.18
CA ALA A 126 -13.67 1.96 -12.60
C ALA A 126 -12.71 2.88 -13.34
N TYR A 127 -12.62 2.69 -14.66
CA TYR A 127 -12.17 3.73 -15.57
C TYR A 127 -13.36 4.61 -15.93
N VAL A 128 -13.32 5.88 -15.53
CA VAL A 128 -14.40 6.85 -15.77
C VAL A 128 -13.93 7.92 -16.75
N PRO A 129 -14.67 8.18 -17.86
CA PRO A 129 -14.34 9.26 -18.77
C PRO A 129 -14.23 10.60 -18.04
N VAL A 130 -13.21 11.41 -18.33
CA VAL A 130 -13.02 12.70 -17.64
C VAL A 130 -14.26 13.59 -17.75
N THR A 131 -14.95 13.53 -18.89
CA THR A 131 -16.20 14.27 -19.13
C THR A 131 -17.39 13.79 -18.30
N LEU A 132 -17.33 12.60 -17.72
CA LEU A 132 -18.39 12.00 -16.92
C LEU A 132 -18.19 12.23 -15.41
N LEU A 133 -16.96 12.49 -14.95
CA LEU A 133 -16.60 12.59 -13.53
C LEU A 133 -17.51 13.54 -12.73
N GLY A 134 -17.80 14.73 -13.27
CA GLY A 134 -18.70 15.68 -12.61
C GLY A 134 -20.13 15.18 -12.43
N ASN A 135 -20.63 14.36 -13.36
CA ASN A 135 -21.96 13.76 -13.24
C ASN A 135 -21.97 12.56 -12.29
N VAL A 136 -20.87 11.81 -12.22
CA VAL A 136 -20.67 10.71 -11.25
C VAL A 136 -20.68 11.24 -9.83
N SER A 137 -19.93 12.33 -9.58
CA SER A 137 -19.87 13.00 -8.27
C SER A 137 -21.24 13.43 -7.74
N GLN A 138 -22.19 13.67 -8.63
CA GLN A 138 -23.55 14.12 -8.28
C GLN A 138 -24.59 12.99 -8.27
N GLN A 139 -24.21 11.74 -8.55
CA GLN A 139 -25.13 10.62 -8.42
C GLN A 139 -25.57 10.45 -6.95
N GLU A 140 -26.83 10.10 -6.77
CA GLU A 140 -27.37 9.80 -5.44
C GLU A 140 -26.60 8.62 -4.82
N GLY A 141 -26.27 8.74 -3.53
CA GLY A 141 -25.50 7.75 -2.80
C GLY A 141 -23.98 7.79 -3.02
N VAL A 142 -23.43 8.65 -3.89
CA VAL A 142 -21.96 8.80 -4.02
C VAL A 142 -21.42 9.67 -2.89
N ILE A 143 -20.65 9.07 -2.00
CA ILE A 143 -20.02 9.73 -0.84
C ILE A 143 -18.73 10.43 -1.25
N SER A 144 -17.88 9.75 -2.03
CA SER A 144 -16.65 10.34 -2.58
C SER A 144 -16.18 9.66 -3.86
N VAL A 145 -15.40 10.40 -4.64
CA VAL A 145 -14.70 9.91 -5.84
C VAL A 145 -13.23 10.30 -5.72
N SER A 146 -12.36 9.30 -5.69
CA SER A 146 -10.92 9.48 -5.48
C SER A 146 -10.14 8.87 -6.64
N THR A 147 -9.05 9.52 -7.01
CA THR A 147 -8.05 9.04 -7.96
C THR A 147 -7.36 7.81 -7.39
N ILE A 148 -7.20 6.78 -8.20
CA ILE A 148 -6.35 5.64 -7.82
C ILE A 148 -4.89 6.01 -8.08
N VAL A 149 -4.08 5.98 -7.02
CA VAL A 149 -2.64 6.24 -7.07
C VAL A 149 -1.90 4.92 -6.81
N PRO A 150 -1.10 4.41 -7.77
CA PRO A 150 -0.33 3.21 -7.56
C PRO A 150 0.65 3.36 -6.40
N PRO A 151 0.88 2.30 -5.59
CA PRO A 151 1.89 2.34 -4.55
C PRO A 151 3.28 2.57 -5.18
N GLN A 152 4.07 3.45 -4.57
CA GLN A 152 5.45 3.65 -5.00
C GLN A 152 6.31 2.51 -4.46
N ALA A 153 6.97 1.78 -5.36
CA ALA A 153 7.89 0.72 -4.97
C ALA A 153 9.08 1.32 -4.21
N ALA A 154 9.35 0.81 -3.01
CA ALA A 154 10.60 1.09 -2.31
C ALA A 154 11.75 0.43 -3.09
N GLN A 155 12.71 1.22 -3.57
CA GLN A 155 13.78 0.74 -4.46
C GLN A 155 14.96 0.06 -3.75
N GLU A 156 14.85 -0.23 -2.45
CA GLU A 156 16.01 -0.71 -1.67
C GLU A 156 15.93 -2.22 -1.42
N THR A 157 16.83 -2.97 -2.06
CA THR A 157 17.10 -4.36 -1.69
C THR A 157 18.03 -4.38 -0.48
N LEU A 158 17.48 -4.67 0.70
CA LEU A 158 18.26 -4.84 1.92
C LEU A 158 18.44 -6.33 2.21
N THR A 159 19.69 -6.82 2.14
CA THR A 159 20.03 -8.15 2.65
C THR A 159 20.22 -8.08 4.16
N SER A 160 19.38 -8.80 4.90
CA SER A 160 19.35 -8.79 6.37
C SER A 160 19.81 -10.14 6.97
N PRO A 161 20.52 -10.15 8.12
CA PRO A 161 20.83 -11.38 8.86
C PRO A 161 19.61 -11.97 9.61
N ALA A 162 18.38 -11.52 9.31
CA ALA A 162 17.16 -11.83 10.05
C ALA A 162 16.90 -13.33 10.28
N VAL A 163 17.20 -14.20 9.30
CA VAL A 163 16.99 -15.65 9.44
C VAL A 163 17.77 -16.22 10.63
N ALA A 164 19.05 -15.82 10.77
CA ALA A 164 19.90 -16.23 11.87
C ALA A 164 19.47 -15.58 13.20
N LEU A 165 19.07 -14.30 13.18
CA LEU A 165 18.63 -13.58 14.37
C LEU A 165 17.33 -14.13 14.96
N HIS A 166 16.39 -14.57 14.12
CA HIS A 166 15.12 -15.14 14.57
C HIS A 166 15.21 -16.65 14.89
N GLY A 167 16.37 -17.27 14.67
CA GLY A 167 16.61 -18.68 14.96
C GLY A 167 15.73 -19.63 14.15
N ALA A 168 15.32 -19.23 12.93
CA ALA A 168 14.44 -20.02 12.07
C ALA A 168 14.96 -21.46 11.85
N ASP A 169 16.28 -21.61 11.72
CA ASP A 169 16.95 -22.91 11.58
C ASP A 169 16.67 -23.84 12.77
N PHE A 170 16.64 -23.32 13.99
CA PHE A 170 16.34 -24.13 15.18
C PHE A 170 14.90 -24.64 15.18
N TRP A 171 13.95 -23.81 14.77
CA TRP A 171 12.54 -24.20 14.62
C TRP A 171 12.37 -25.26 13.53
N HIS A 172 13.00 -25.06 12.37
CA HIS A 172 12.97 -26.01 11.26
C HIS A 172 13.62 -27.35 11.62
N LEU A 173 14.76 -27.34 12.34
CA LEU A 173 15.43 -28.55 12.85
C LEU A 173 14.58 -29.29 13.89
N ALA A 174 13.81 -28.56 14.70
CA ALA A 174 12.84 -29.11 15.64
C ALA A 174 11.55 -29.63 14.96
N GLY A 175 11.45 -29.53 13.63
CA GLY A 175 10.31 -30.00 12.84
C GLY A 175 9.15 -29.01 12.74
N VAL A 176 9.28 -27.80 13.30
CA VAL A 176 8.26 -26.75 13.23
C VAL A 176 8.42 -25.99 11.92
N LYS A 177 7.66 -26.37 10.90
CA LYS A 177 7.75 -25.84 9.52
C LYS A 177 6.50 -25.11 9.03
N GLY A 178 5.56 -24.80 9.94
CA GLY A 178 4.30 -24.15 9.57
C GLY A 178 3.26 -25.11 8.96
N GLU A 179 3.27 -26.39 9.33
CA GLU A 179 2.25 -27.34 8.89
C GLU A 179 0.84 -26.84 9.22
N GLY A 180 -0.06 -26.86 8.24
CA GLY A 180 -1.43 -26.36 8.36
C GLY A 180 -1.60 -24.84 8.22
N MET A 181 -0.51 -24.08 8.08
CA MET A 181 -0.56 -22.63 7.88
C MET A 181 -0.75 -22.25 6.40
N LYS A 182 -1.46 -21.14 6.17
CA LYS A 182 -1.52 -20.47 4.86
C LYS A 182 -0.86 -19.10 4.98
N ILE A 183 -0.08 -18.74 3.99
CA ILE A 183 0.63 -17.46 3.91
C ILE A 183 0.15 -16.75 2.66
N GLY A 184 -0.35 -15.52 2.81
CA GLY A 184 -0.65 -14.62 1.70
C GLY A 184 0.42 -13.55 1.65
N ILE A 185 0.98 -13.30 0.47
CA ILE A 185 1.98 -12.27 0.22
C ILE A 185 1.46 -11.41 -0.91
N ILE A 186 1.45 -10.09 -0.70
CA ILE A 186 1.12 -9.09 -1.72
C ILE A 186 2.44 -8.38 -2.04
N ASP A 187 2.96 -8.64 -3.22
CA ASP A 187 4.23 -8.11 -3.71
C ASP A 187 4.08 -7.77 -5.20
N ILE A 188 5.10 -7.14 -5.79
CA ILE A 188 5.12 -6.73 -7.20
C ILE A 188 5.42 -7.90 -8.16
N GLY A 189 5.74 -9.08 -7.64
CA GLY A 189 6.01 -10.29 -8.42
C GLY A 189 6.92 -11.27 -7.66
N PHE A 190 7.11 -12.47 -8.21
CA PHE A 190 7.97 -13.51 -7.62
C PHE A 190 8.86 -14.13 -8.69
N LEU A 191 10.13 -13.74 -8.71
CA LEU A 191 11.09 -14.26 -9.69
C LEU A 191 11.24 -15.79 -9.59
N GLY A 192 10.99 -16.48 -10.70
CA GLY A 192 11.15 -17.94 -10.79
C GLY A 192 10.04 -18.71 -10.08
N PHE A 193 8.89 -18.08 -9.84
CA PHE A 193 7.76 -18.68 -9.13
C PHE A 193 7.34 -20.02 -9.75
N GLN A 194 7.20 -20.05 -11.09
CA GLN A 194 6.80 -21.24 -11.82
C GLN A 194 7.80 -22.39 -11.65
N ASP A 195 9.10 -22.08 -11.63
CA ASP A 195 10.17 -23.07 -11.51
C ASP A 195 10.27 -23.68 -10.09
N LEU A 196 9.75 -22.99 -9.07
CA LEU A 196 9.82 -23.41 -7.67
C LEU A 196 8.60 -24.21 -7.18
N MET A 197 7.52 -24.27 -7.97
CA MET A 197 6.31 -25.04 -7.61
C MET A 197 6.58 -26.54 -7.48
N GLY A 198 6.09 -27.13 -6.38
CA GLY A 198 6.33 -28.53 -6.04
C GLY A 198 7.76 -28.86 -5.59
N LEU A 199 8.64 -27.86 -5.52
CA LEU A 199 10.00 -27.95 -4.98
C LEU A 199 10.09 -27.18 -3.67
N GLU A 200 10.42 -25.89 -3.72
CA GLU A 200 10.48 -25.01 -2.55
C GLU A 200 9.12 -24.43 -2.19
N LEU A 201 8.24 -24.29 -3.19
CA LEU A 201 6.84 -23.92 -3.01
C LEU A 201 5.97 -25.18 -2.95
N PRO A 202 4.78 -25.10 -2.32
CA PRO A 202 3.78 -26.15 -2.44
C PRO A 202 3.49 -26.49 -3.92
N PRO A 203 2.98 -27.70 -4.22
CA PRO A 203 2.55 -28.04 -5.58
C PRO A 203 1.42 -27.10 -6.03
N GLU A 204 1.25 -26.95 -7.34
CA GLU A 204 0.35 -25.99 -7.99
C GLU A 204 -1.08 -26.03 -7.41
N GLU A 205 -1.61 -27.21 -7.05
CA GLU A 205 -2.97 -27.35 -6.51
C GLU A 205 -3.14 -26.73 -5.10
N ARG A 206 -2.04 -26.30 -4.47
CA ARG A 206 -2.01 -25.68 -3.15
C ARG A 206 -1.56 -24.23 -3.16
N VAL A 207 -1.24 -23.68 -4.33
CA VAL A 207 -0.80 -22.29 -4.48
C VAL A 207 -1.84 -21.54 -5.30
N HIS A 208 -2.23 -20.36 -4.83
CA HIS A 208 -3.11 -19.45 -5.54
C HIS A 208 -2.33 -18.17 -5.79
N ALA A 209 -2.15 -17.82 -7.06
CA ALA A 209 -1.46 -16.61 -7.49
C ALA A 209 -2.44 -15.73 -8.26
N LEU A 210 -2.44 -14.44 -7.92
CA LEU A 210 -3.23 -13.41 -8.58
C LEU A 210 -2.32 -12.20 -8.80
N CYS A 211 -2.33 -11.69 -10.03
CA CYS A 211 -1.68 -10.46 -10.44
C CYS A 211 -2.72 -9.32 -10.42
N PHE A 212 -2.33 -8.17 -9.87
CA PHE A 212 -3.18 -6.98 -9.70
C PHE A 212 -2.56 -5.75 -10.38
N THR A 213 -1.85 -5.94 -11.50
CA THR A 213 -1.13 -4.87 -12.22
C THR A 213 -2.04 -3.91 -12.97
N ASP A 214 -3.28 -4.32 -13.21
CA ASP A 214 -4.31 -3.51 -13.85
C ASP A 214 -5.63 -3.64 -13.06
N LEU A 215 -6.46 -2.59 -13.11
CA LEU A 215 -7.67 -2.54 -12.32
C LEU A 215 -8.62 -3.68 -12.68
N GLY A 216 -8.93 -4.53 -11.70
CA GLY A 216 -9.84 -5.67 -11.86
C GLY A 216 -9.39 -6.74 -12.88
N THR A 217 -8.18 -6.65 -13.43
CA THR A 217 -7.64 -7.68 -14.33
C THR A 217 -6.80 -8.65 -13.52
N LEU A 218 -7.31 -9.88 -13.36
CA LEU A 218 -6.60 -10.96 -12.68
C LEU A 218 -5.82 -11.80 -13.69
N SER A 219 -4.50 -11.88 -13.51
CA SER A 219 -3.65 -12.89 -14.19
C SER A 219 -3.09 -13.88 -13.17
N SER A 220 -2.93 -15.14 -13.57
CA SER A 220 -2.16 -16.13 -12.81
C SER A 220 -0.66 -16.07 -13.11
N ASP A 221 -0.25 -15.23 -14.07
CA ASP A 221 1.14 -14.93 -14.38
C ASP A 221 1.65 -13.86 -13.40
N ILE A 222 2.62 -14.23 -12.56
CA ILE A 222 3.19 -13.39 -11.50
C ILE A 222 4.72 -13.29 -11.60
N ASP A 223 5.28 -13.70 -12.74
CA ASP A 223 6.70 -13.48 -13.08
C ASP A 223 6.97 -12.01 -13.43
#